data_AF-A0A367ZW90-F1
#
_entry.id   AF-A0A367ZW90-F1
#
_cell.length_a   1.000
_cell.length_b   1.000
_cell.length_c   1.000
_cell.angle_alpha   90.00
_cell.angle_beta   90.00
_cell.angle_gamma   90.00
#
_symmetry.space_group_name_H-M   'P 1'
#
loop_
_entity.id
_entity.type
_entity.pdbx_description
1 polymer ?
#
loop_
_entity_poly.entity_id
_entity_poly.type
_entity_poly.pdbx_seq_one_letter_code
_entity_poly.pdbx_strand_id
1 'polypeptide(L)'
;MRNQVEGGFTLAEVVTVALLASLILIPAYRLLSTGVNTSVQGMHQIDLVLEARRVIRQIHADLKSSCLELDPSRRYTLLDFLRIQRPATGNLEGTSYEFFAFPLHADVEQVISAQVTTGVAPRLANRITYRIERGPGPLFRLIREEKANPLLGGPDRRSVLTQRLNQLLIVPTEIKTPAGDAQWVFQVTLQLGEIRSTPQAQAAPSRPALVTTDRTKGVLLADFFDVVSSEFFQAMWNQECVNRNWHTVIRTP
;
A
#
# COMPACT_ATOMS: atom_id res chain seq x y z
N MET A 1 -63.97 20.06 45.68
CA MET A 1 -63.03 18.94 45.90
C MET A 1 -63.26 17.92 44.80
N ARG A 2 -62.34 17.78 43.85
CA ARG A 2 -62.41 16.82 42.75
C ARG A 2 -61.82 15.51 43.26
N ASN A 3 -62.66 14.47 43.38
CA ASN A 3 -62.21 13.11 43.68
C ASN A 3 -61.31 12.64 42.53
N GLN A 4 -60.01 12.54 42.80
CA GLN A 4 -59.10 11.76 41.97
C GLN A 4 -59.43 10.29 42.24
N VAL A 5 -60.09 9.65 41.28
CA VAL A 5 -60.19 8.19 41.27
C VAL A 5 -58.79 7.69 40.89
N GLU A 6 -58.08 7.14 41.86
CA GLU A 6 -56.82 6.42 41.63
C GLU A 6 -57.17 5.12 40.88
N GLY A 7 -57.15 5.19 39.55
CA GLY A 7 -57.39 4.03 38.70
C GLY A 7 -56.21 3.06 38.76
N GLY A 8 -56.46 1.85 39.28
CA GLY A 8 -55.49 0.77 39.22
C GLY A 8 -55.37 0.21 37.79
N PHE A 9 -54.14 0.00 37.32
CA PHE A 9 -53.89 -0.62 36.01
C PHE A 9 -54.34 -2.07 36.00
N THR A 10 -55.10 -2.46 34.97
CA THR A 10 -55.45 -3.87 34.77
C THR A 10 -54.30 -4.61 34.10
N LEU A 11 -54.09 -5.88 34.47
CA LEU A 11 -53.05 -6.73 33.85
C LEU A 11 -53.20 -6.80 32.32
N ALA A 12 -54.44 -6.77 31.82
CA ALA A 12 -54.76 -6.75 30.39
C ALA A 12 -54.24 -5.50 29.68
N GLU A 13 -54.35 -4.31 30.27
CA GLU A 13 -53.82 -3.07 29.71
C GLU A 13 -52.30 -3.09 29.63
N VAL A 14 -51.62 -3.58 30.68
CA VAL A 14 -50.15 -3.68 30.71
C VAL A 14 -49.65 -4.59 29.59
N VAL A 15 -50.29 -5.75 29.39
CA VAL A 15 -49.93 -6.68 28.31
C VAL A 15 -50.17 -6.07 26.94
N THR A 16 -51.27 -5.33 26.76
CA THR A 16 -51.60 -4.69 25.48
C THR A 16 -50.60 -3.58 25.14
N VAL A 17 -50.21 -2.76 26.12
CA VAL A 17 -49.18 -1.73 25.97
C VAL A 17 -47.82 -2.36 25.66
N ALA A 18 -47.43 -3.44 26.34
CA ALA A 18 -46.17 -4.14 26.08
C ALA A 18 -46.11 -4.73 24.65
N LEU A 19 -47.22 -5.33 24.18
CA LEU A 19 -47.33 -5.84 22.82
C LEU A 19 -47.19 -4.72 21.79
N LEU A 20 -47.95 -3.63 21.93
CA LEU A 20 -47.88 -2.47 21.04
C LEU A 20 -46.49 -1.83 21.06
N ALA A 21 -45.86 -1.70 22.23
CA ALA A 21 -44.50 -1.18 22.36
C ALA A 21 -43.49 -2.10 21.64
N SER A 22 -43.59 -3.42 21.83
CA SER A 22 -42.69 -4.38 21.18
C SER A 22 -42.80 -4.36 19.64
N LEU A 23 -44.01 -4.14 19.13
CA LEU A 23 -44.31 -4.08 17.70
C LEU A 23 -43.62 -2.88 17.02
N ILE A 24 -43.34 -1.81 17.77
CA ILE A 24 -42.61 -0.62 17.32
C ILE A 24 -41.12 -0.72 17.62
N LEU A 25 -40.75 -1.13 18.84
CA LEU A 25 -39.36 -1.18 19.30
C LEU A 25 -38.52 -2.21 18.54
N ILE A 26 -39.08 -3.37 18.19
CA ILE A 26 -38.31 -4.41 17.48
C ILE A 26 -37.89 -3.95 16.07
N PRO A 27 -38.78 -3.44 15.19
CA PRO A 27 -38.38 -2.89 13.91
C PRO A 27 -37.47 -1.67 14.04
N ALA A 28 -37.73 -0.76 14.99
CA ALA A 28 -36.90 0.41 15.21
C ALA A 28 -35.47 0.03 15.62
N TYR A 29 -35.34 -0.93 16.54
CA TYR A 29 -34.04 -1.47 16.94
C TYR A 29 -33.32 -2.15 15.77
N ARG A 30 -34.04 -2.94 14.97
CA ARG A 30 -33.45 -3.58 13.78
C ARG A 30 -32.94 -2.54 12.78
N LEU A 31 -33.74 -1.52 12.47
CA LEU A 31 -33.35 -0.42 11.58
C LEU A 31 -32.11 0.33 12.09
N LEU A 32 -32.09 0.68 13.38
CA LEU A 32 -30.94 1.32 14.02
C LEU A 32 -29.70 0.43 13.95
N SER A 33 -29.83 -0.85 14.31
CA SER A 33 -28.71 -1.79 14.27
C SER A 33 -28.15 -1.96 12.85
N THR A 34 -29.02 -1.99 11.82
CA THR A 34 -28.58 -2.03 10.43
C THR A 34 -27.90 -0.74 10.01
N GLY A 35 -28.42 0.42 10.42
CA GLY A 35 -27.84 1.73 10.11
C GLY A 35 -26.46 1.94 10.74
N VAL A 36 -26.27 1.50 11.99
CA VAL A 36 -24.97 1.52 12.66
C VAL A 36 -23.97 0.61 11.93
N ASN A 37 -24.38 -0.62 11.60
CA ASN A 37 -23.50 -1.56 10.90
C ASN A 37 -23.10 -1.09 9.49
N THR A 38 -24.01 -0.46 8.74
CA THR A 38 -23.71 0.10 7.42
C THR A 38 -22.82 1.34 7.53
N SER A 39 -23.02 2.19 8.54
CA SER A 39 -22.16 3.34 8.79
C SER A 39 -20.73 2.93 9.14
N VAL A 40 -20.57 1.98 10.08
CA VAL A 40 -19.27 1.39 10.43
C VAL A 40 -18.62 0.76 9.20
N GLN A 41 -19.41 0.11 8.33
CA GLN A 41 -18.90 -0.42 7.07
C GLN A 41 -18.38 0.64 6.12
N GLY A 42 -19.11 1.73 5.94
CA GLY A 42 -18.65 2.86 5.12
C GLY A 42 -17.34 3.42 5.65
N MET A 43 -17.21 3.55 6.98
CA MET A 43 -16.01 4.08 7.61
C MET A 43 -14.78 3.19 7.35
N HIS A 44 -14.91 1.87 7.53
CA HIS A 44 -13.81 0.94 7.23
C HIS A 44 -13.39 0.93 5.76
N GLN A 45 -14.36 1.08 4.84
CA GLN A 45 -14.06 1.22 3.42
C GLN A 45 -13.23 2.48 3.13
N ILE A 46 -13.59 3.60 3.77
CA ILE A 46 -12.86 4.87 3.62
C ILE A 46 -11.44 4.72 4.16
N ASP A 47 -11.28 4.15 5.36
CA ASP A 47 -9.96 3.94 5.97
C ASP A 47 -9.05 3.08 5.07
N LEU A 48 -9.58 1.98 4.53
CA LEU A 48 -8.85 1.09 3.65
C LEU A 48 -8.43 1.79 2.35
N VAL A 49 -9.29 2.64 1.78
CA VAL A 49 -8.96 3.44 0.59
C VAL A 49 -7.90 4.49 0.88
N LEU A 50 -7.97 5.18 2.03
CA LEU A 50 -6.97 6.16 2.43
C LEU A 50 -5.61 5.50 2.70
N GLU A 51 -5.62 4.36 3.36
CA GLU A 51 -4.43 3.53 3.59
C GLU A 51 -3.79 3.14 2.24
N ALA A 52 -4.57 2.55 1.34
CA ALA A 52 -4.07 2.15 0.02
C ALA A 52 -3.51 3.33 -0.79
N ARG A 53 -4.18 4.49 -0.76
CA ARG A 53 -3.69 5.73 -1.40
C ARG A 53 -2.36 6.18 -0.81
N ARG A 54 -2.17 6.06 0.50
CA ARG A 54 -0.88 6.40 1.14
C ARG A 54 0.22 5.44 0.69
N VAL A 55 -0.07 4.13 0.69
CA VAL A 55 0.88 3.09 0.29
C VAL A 55 1.29 3.24 -1.17
N ILE A 56 0.33 3.39 -2.08
CA ILE A 56 0.62 3.48 -3.52
C ILE A 56 1.38 4.78 -3.86
N ARG A 57 1.07 5.91 -3.20
CA ARG A 57 1.84 7.15 -3.36
C ARG A 57 3.29 7.01 -2.88
N GLN A 58 3.51 6.28 -1.79
CA GLN A 58 4.86 6.00 -1.31
C GLN A 58 5.64 5.17 -2.33
N ILE A 59 5.04 4.10 -2.85
CA ILE A 59 5.65 3.26 -3.90
C ILE A 59 5.90 4.09 -5.16
N HIS A 60 4.95 4.92 -5.57
CA HIS A 60 5.09 5.82 -6.71
C HIS A 60 6.29 6.75 -6.54
N ALA A 61 6.38 7.44 -5.41
CA ALA A 61 7.45 8.40 -5.15
C ALA A 61 8.83 7.72 -5.21
N ASP A 62 8.96 6.53 -4.59
CA ASP A 62 10.22 5.79 -4.60
C ASP A 62 10.59 5.26 -5.99
N LEU A 63 9.62 4.70 -6.73
CA LEU A 63 9.86 4.20 -8.10
C LEU A 63 10.14 5.34 -9.09
N LYS A 64 9.50 6.49 -8.90
CA LYS A 64 9.74 7.68 -9.71
C LYS A 64 11.16 8.22 -9.53
N SER A 65 11.67 8.21 -8.30
CA SER A 65 13.07 8.57 -7.98
C SER A 65 14.06 7.41 -8.08
N SER A 66 13.63 6.26 -8.63
CA SER A 66 14.50 5.10 -8.78
C SER A 66 15.64 5.37 -9.75
N CYS A 67 16.80 4.83 -9.45
CA CYS A 67 18.04 5.03 -10.19
C CYS A 67 18.90 3.76 -10.20
N LEU A 68 20.00 3.81 -10.95
CA LEU A 68 20.91 2.69 -11.11
C LEU A 68 22.35 3.17 -11.21
N GLU A 69 23.27 2.42 -10.63
CA GLU A 69 24.71 2.64 -10.81
C GLU A 69 25.12 2.26 -12.24
N LEU A 70 25.69 3.24 -12.95
CA LEU A 70 26.05 3.10 -14.35
C LEU A 70 27.49 2.60 -14.52
N ASP A 71 27.60 1.50 -15.23
CA ASP A 71 28.81 0.89 -15.76
C ASP A 71 28.87 1.22 -17.25
N PRO A 72 29.90 1.94 -17.72
CA PRO A 72 30.02 2.33 -19.13
C PRO A 72 30.10 1.12 -20.09
N SER A 73 30.44 -0.07 -19.59
CA SER A 73 30.57 -1.28 -20.40
C SER A 73 29.25 -2.02 -20.64
N ARG A 74 28.17 -1.67 -19.91
CA ARG A 74 26.90 -2.39 -19.92
C ARG A 74 25.77 -1.61 -20.58
N ARG A 75 24.92 -2.31 -21.34
CA ARG A 75 23.62 -1.80 -21.80
C ARG A 75 22.57 -2.03 -20.73
N TYR A 76 21.77 -1.01 -20.46
CA TYR A 76 20.77 -1.01 -19.40
C TYR A 76 19.35 -1.06 -19.94
N THR A 77 18.50 -1.78 -19.23
CA THR A 77 17.07 -1.90 -19.47
C THR A 77 16.30 -1.55 -18.20
N LEU A 78 15.00 -1.26 -18.32
CA LEU A 78 14.17 -0.97 -17.14
C LEU A 78 14.13 -2.16 -16.16
N LEU A 79 14.30 -3.38 -16.65
CA LEU A 79 14.37 -4.58 -15.81
C LEU A 79 15.54 -4.54 -14.81
N ASP A 80 16.65 -3.88 -15.18
CA ASP A 80 17.84 -3.78 -14.32
C ASP A 80 17.60 -2.88 -13.09
N PHE A 81 16.56 -2.06 -13.11
CA PHE A 81 16.23 -1.16 -12.01
C PHE A 81 15.51 -1.86 -10.86
N LEU A 82 14.87 -3.00 -11.11
CA LEU A 82 14.03 -3.67 -10.14
C LEU A 82 14.45 -5.12 -9.95
N ARG A 83 15.08 -5.41 -8.81
CA ARG A 83 15.37 -6.78 -8.41
C ARG A 83 14.18 -7.35 -7.65
N ILE A 84 13.58 -8.41 -8.22
CA ILE A 84 12.48 -9.13 -7.59
C ILE A 84 13.00 -10.46 -7.07
N GLN A 85 12.88 -10.70 -5.77
CA GLN A 85 13.17 -12.00 -5.16
C GLN A 85 11.85 -12.65 -4.79
N ARG A 86 11.56 -13.83 -5.36
CA ARG A 86 10.37 -14.62 -5.02
C ARG A 86 10.78 -15.92 -4.36
N PRO A 87 10.08 -16.38 -3.31
CA PRO A 87 10.34 -17.67 -2.71
C PRO A 87 9.97 -18.81 -3.69
N ALA A 88 10.71 -19.92 -3.62
CA ALA A 88 10.49 -21.09 -4.47
C ALA A 88 9.13 -21.79 -4.23
N THR A 89 8.50 -21.53 -3.07
CA THR A 89 7.24 -22.15 -2.65
C THR A 89 6.00 -21.55 -3.34
N GLY A 90 6.16 -20.50 -4.15
CA GLY A 90 5.05 -19.83 -4.84
C GLY A 90 4.13 -19.01 -3.92
N ASN A 91 4.42 -18.94 -2.62
CA ASN A 91 3.73 -18.06 -1.68
C ASN A 91 4.22 -16.61 -1.83
N LEU A 92 3.38 -15.63 -1.50
CA LEU A 92 3.78 -14.22 -1.49
C LEU A 92 4.71 -13.89 -0.31
N GLU A 93 4.63 -14.65 0.79
CA GLU A 93 5.49 -14.48 1.97
C GLU A 93 6.98 -14.61 1.62
N GLY A 94 7.76 -13.57 1.92
CA GLY A 94 9.18 -13.52 1.59
C GLY A 94 9.48 -12.92 0.21
N THR A 95 8.46 -12.56 -0.56
CA THR A 95 8.67 -11.79 -1.79
C THR A 95 9.25 -10.41 -1.45
N SER A 96 10.30 -10.01 -2.15
CA SER A 96 10.89 -8.69 -2.02
C SER A 96 11.10 -8.00 -3.36
N TYR A 97 10.94 -6.68 -3.34
CA TYR A 97 11.25 -5.77 -4.43
C TYR A 97 12.34 -4.82 -3.97
N GLU A 98 13.48 -4.85 -4.64
CA GLU A 98 14.68 -4.11 -4.28
C GLU A 98 15.12 -3.24 -5.45
N PHE A 99 15.40 -1.97 -5.16
CA PHE A 99 15.90 -1.01 -6.14
C PHE A 99 16.63 0.13 -5.42
N PHE A 100 17.37 0.94 -6.17
CA PHE A 100 18.01 2.14 -5.63
C PHE A 100 17.17 3.36 -5.95
N ALA A 101 17.14 4.32 -5.03
CA ALA A 101 16.42 5.57 -5.21
C ALA A 101 17.16 6.73 -4.57
N PHE A 102 17.03 7.92 -5.16
CA PHE A 102 17.55 9.12 -4.52
C PHE A 102 16.71 9.46 -3.27
N PRO A 103 17.34 9.79 -2.13
CA PRO A 103 16.62 10.10 -0.91
C PRO A 103 15.82 11.40 -1.07
N LEU A 104 14.49 11.30 -1.03
CA LEU A 104 13.58 12.44 -1.18
C LEU A 104 13.57 13.40 0.03
N HIS A 105 14.14 12.98 1.14
CA HIS A 105 14.12 13.71 2.42
C HIS A 105 15.49 14.29 2.80
N ALA A 106 16.53 13.99 2.03
CA ALA A 106 17.87 14.49 2.28
C ALA A 106 18.04 15.87 1.66
N ASP A 107 18.96 16.66 2.20
CA ASP A 107 19.31 17.95 1.63
C ASP A 107 19.89 17.76 0.22
N VAL A 108 19.39 18.54 -0.73
CA VAL A 108 19.81 18.50 -2.14
C VAL A 108 21.32 18.67 -2.26
N GLU A 109 21.92 19.54 -1.44
CA GLU A 109 23.37 19.76 -1.45
C GLU A 109 24.14 18.50 -1.05
N GLN A 110 23.64 17.73 -0.07
CA GLN A 110 24.26 16.48 0.37
C GLN A 110 24.08 15.37 -0.67
N VAL A 111 22.95 15.33 -1.36
CA VAL A 111 22.65 14.32 -2.38
C VAL A 111 23.44 14.54 -3.67
N ILE A 112 23.64 15.78 -4.08
CA ILE A 112 24.27 16.12 -5.37
C ILE A 112 25.79 16.24 -5.23
N SER A 113 26.28 16.85 -4.14
CA SER A 113 27.70 17.17 -4.00
C SER A 113 28.43 16.33 -2.96
N ALA A 114 27.71 15.66 -2.04
CA ALA A 114 28.28 14.98 -0.88
C ALA A 114 29.37 15.82 -0.16
N GLN A 115 29.25 17.16 -0.19
CA GLN A 115 30.24 18.11 0.35
C GLN A 115 31.64 18.02 -0.29
N VAL A 116 31.77 17.45 -1.48
CA VAL A 116 33.03 17.33 -2.21
C VAL A 116 33.33 18.64 -2.95
N THR A 117 34.40 19.33 -2.55
CA THR A 117 34.82 20.60 -3.15
C THR A 117 35.80 20.46 -4.32
N THR A 118 36.38 19.27 -4.52
CA THR A 118 37.33 18.97 -5.61
C THR A 118 37.24 17.50 -6.04
N GLY A 119 37.19 17.22 -7.35
CA GLY A 119 37.20 15.86 -7.90
C GLY A 119 35.81 15.34 -8.32
N VAL A 120 35.60 14.03 -8.18
CA VAL A 120 34.35 13.33 -8.54
C VAL A 120 33.33 13.56 -7.41
N ALA A 121 32.16 14.12 -7.74
CA ALA A 121 31.05 14.32 -6.82
C ALA A 121 29.95 13.28 -7.12
N PRO A 122 29.95 12.11 -6.45
CA PRO A 122 28.95 11.09 -6.72
C PRO A 122 27.60 11.48 -6.09
N ARG A 123 26.52 11.17 -6.81
CA ARG A 123 25.17 11.24 -6.27
C ARG A 123 24.89 9.99 -5.46
N LEU A 124 24.56 10.18 -4.19
CA LEU A 124 24.36 9.06 -3.28
C LEU A 124 22.92 8.57 -3.35
N ALA A 125 22.74 7.28 -3.63
CA ALA A 125 21.45 6.63 -3.65
C ALA A 125 21.26 5.73 -2.42
N ASN A 126 20.04 5.68 -1.92
CA ASN A 126 19.62 4.74 -0.90
C ASN A 126 19.11 3.46 -1.54
N ARG A 127 19.16 2.36 -0.79
CA ARG A 127 18.55 1.09 -1.20
C ARG A 127 17.17 0.97 -0.59
N ILE A 128 16.15 0.89 -1.44
CA ILE A 128 14.77 0.66 -1.04
C ILE A 128 14.44 -0.81 -1.19
N THR A 129 13.81 -1.39 -0.18
CA THR A 129 13.34 -2.77 -0.19
C THR A 129 11.92 -2.83 0.32
N TYR A 130 11.00 -3.28 -0.53
CA TYR A 130 9.65 -3.65 -0.15
C TYR A 130 9.62 -5.14 0.12
N ARG A 131 9.24 -5.55 1.33
CA ARG A 131 9.18 -6.96 1.73
C ARG A 131 7.77 -7.33 2.18
N ILE A 132 7.28 -8.44 1.63
CA ILE A 132 6.02 -9.04 2.02
C ILE A 132 6.28 -10.06 3.11
N GLU A 133 5.69 -9.87 4.28
CA GLU A 133 5.81 -10.78 5.41
C GLU A 133 4.43 -11.22 5.92
N ARG A 134 4.42 -12.24 6.78
CA ARG A 134 3.22 -12.67 7.48
C ARG A 134 2.69 -11.56 8.38
N GLY A 135 1.41 -11.22 8.20
CA GLY A 135 0.69 -10.31 9.07
C GLY A 135 0.16 -11.00 10.34
N PRO A 136 -0.42 -10.23 11.28
CA PRO A 136 -1.06 -10.78 12.47
C PRO A 136 -2.36 -11.56 12.15
N GLY A 137 -2.88 -11.45 10.93
CA GLY A 137 -4.11 -12.09 10.49
C GLY A 137 -3.96 -12.90 9.20
N PRO A 138 -5.06 -13.14 8.49
CA PRO A 138 -5.07 -13.90 7.24
C PRO A 138 -4.46 -13.14 6.04
N LEU A 139 -4.12 -11.86 6.22
CA LEU A 139 -3.50 -11.01 5.22
C LEU A 139 -2.02 -10.80 5.51
N PHE A 140 -1.28 -10.41 4.48
CA PHE A 140 0.15 -10.10 4.59
C PHE A 140 0.37 -8.69 5.13
N ARG A 141 1.59 -8.44 5.62
CA ARG A 141 2.08 -7.10 5.91
C ARG A 141 3.10 -6.68 4.86
N LEU A 142 3.02 -5.42 4.45
CA LEU A 142 4.01 -4.78 3.57
C LEU A 142 4.94 -3.93 4.41
N ILE A 143 6.23 -4.20 4.32
CA ILE A 143 7.27 -3.45 5.01
C ILE A 143 8.12 -2.75 3.97
N ARG A 144 8.38 -1.46 4.18
CA ARG A 144 9.38 -0.69 3.46
C ARG A 144 10.61 -0.55 4.33
N GLU A 145 11.75 -0.93 3.79
CA GLU A 145 13.08 -0.73 4.36
C GLU A 145 13.86 0.19 3.43
N GLU A 146 14.47 1.21 4.00
CA GLU A 146 15.34 2.15 3.32
C GLU A 146 16.69 2.09 4.03
N LYS A 147 17.66 1.50 3.34
CA LYS A 147 19.04 1.47 3.81
C LYS A 147 19.75 2.71 3.29
N ALA A 148 20.21 3.54 4.21
CA ALA A 148 20.89 4.78 3.87
C ALA A 148 22.25 4.48 3.24
N ASN A 149 22.68 5.32 2.29
CA ASN A 149 24.07 5.27 1.85
C ASN A 149 24.99 5.65 3.01
N PRO A 150 26.02 4.84 3.35
CA PRO A 150 26.93 5.12 4.46
C PRO A 150 27.59 6.51 4.37
N LEU A 151 27.79 7.03 3.16
CA LEU A 151 28.41 8.33 2.91
C LEU A 151 27.47 9.51 3.08
N LEU A 152 26.15 9.30 2.96
CA LEU A 152 25.17 10.37 3.13
C LEU A 152 24.94 10.67 4.62
N GLY A 153 25.21 9.69 5.47
CA GLY A 153 24.89 9.74 6.89
C GLY A 153 23.38 9.66 7.13
N GLY A 154 22.97 8.81 8.06
CA GLY A 154 21.55 8.69 8.40
C GLY A 154 21.20 7.29 8.89
N PRO A 155 20.13 7.16 9.69
CA PRO A 155 19.66 5.87 10.16
C PRO A 155 18.95 5.12 9.04
N ASP A 156 19.12 3.80 9.02
CA ASP A 156 18.26 2.91 8.25
C ASP A 156 16.82 3.06 8.73
N ARG A 157 15.88 3.22 7.79
CA ARG A 157 14.47 3.43 8.09
C ARG A 157 13.67 2.18 7.76
N ARG A 158 12.84 1.76 8.70
CA ARG A 158 11.91 0.64 8.51
C ARG A 158 10.52 1.08 8.88
N SER A 159 9.56 0.92 7.98
CA SER A 159 8.16 1.24 8.23
C SER A 159 7.24 0.13 7.75
N VAL A 160 6.22 -0.18 8.56
CA VAL A 160 5.11 -1.04 8.14
C VAL A 160 4.12 -0.16 7.39
N LEU A 161 3.98 -0.39 6.09
CA LEU A 161 3.11 0.41 5.25
C LEU A 161 1.64 0.01 5.40
N THR A 162 1.38 -1.29 5.50
CA THR A 162 0.05 -1.88 5.72
C THR A 162 0.17 -3.28 6.35
N GLN A 163 -0.87 -3.70 7.08
CA GLN A 163 -1.05 -5.07 7.59
C GLN A 163 -2.19 -5.82 6.88
N ARG A 164 -2.77 -5.17 5.86
CA ARG A 164 -4.00 -5.58 5.16
C ARG A 164 -3.70 -5.97 3.72
N LEU A 165 -2.46 -6.37 3.42
CA LEU A 165 -2.03 -6.68 2.06
C LEU A 165 -2.58 -8.03 1.62
N ASN A 166 -3.32 -8.04 0.51
CA ASN A 166 -3.66 -9.28 -0.19
C ASN A 166 -2.62 -9.57 -1.27
N GLN A 167 -2.28 -8.56 -2.07
CA GLN A 167 -1.35 -8.68 -3.19
C GLN A 167 -0.60 -7.37 -3.44
N LEU A 168 0.68 -7.48 -3.78
CA LEU A 168 1.47 -6.41 -4.39
C LEU A 168 2.17 -7.00 -5.61
N LEU A 169 2.15 -6.26 -6.72
CA LEU A 169 2.88 -6.59 -7.91
C LEU A 169 3.47 -5.32 -8.52
N ILE A 170 4.78 -5.33 -8.76
CA ILE A 170 5.49 -4.27 -9.49
C ILE A 170 6.14 -4.94 -10.71
N VAL A 171 5.74 -4.54 -11.91
CA VAL A 171 6.25 -5.10 -13.17
C VAL A 171 6.75 -3.97 -14.08
N PRO A 172 8.02 -4.01 -14.52
CA PRO A 172 8.47 -3.15 -15.61
C PRO A 172 7.86 -3.61 -16.94
N THR A 173 7.16 -2.72 -17.62
CA THR A 173 6.40 -2.99 -18.85
C THR A 173 6.67 -1.91 -19.88
N GLU A 174 6.68 -2.29 -21.16
CA GLU A 174 6.69 -1.38 -22.29
C GLU A 174 5.25 -1.07 -22.73
N ILE A 175 4.86 0.19 -22.74
CA ILE A 175 3.60 0.66 -23.29
C ILE A 175 3.88 1.26 -24.67
N LYS A 176 3.19 0.74 -25.69
CA LYS A 176 3.26 1.29 -27.04
C LYS A 176 2.17 2.34 -27.23
N THR A 177 2.56 3.53 -27.64
CA THR A 177 1.61 4.59 -28.01
C THR A 177 1.06 4.34 -29.41
N PRO A 178 -0.12 4.88 -29.75
CA PRO A 178 -0.69 4.76 -31.11
C PRO A 178 0.22 5.33 -32.21
N ALA A 179 1.11 6.27 -31.86
CA ALA A 179 2.08 6.86 -32.77
C ALA A 179 3.29 5.96 -33.08
N GLY A 180 3.41 4.81 -32.39
CA GLY A 180 4.51 3.86 -32.54
C GLY A 180 5.63 4.03 -31.51
N ASP A 181 5.62 5.11 -30.72
CA ASP A 181 6.61 5.33 -29.66
C ASP A 181 6.40 4.36 -28.50
N ALA A 182 7.50 3.78 -28.02
CA ALA A 182 7.52 2.90 -26.86
C ALA A 182 7.94 3.67 -25.60
N GLN A 183 7.16 3.53 -24.53
CA GLN A 183 7.48 4.08 -23.22
C GLN A 183 7.60 2.97 -22.18
N TRP A 184 8.74 2.95 -21.50
CA TRP A 184 8.99 2.02 -20.39
C TRP A 184 8.49 2.60 -19.07
N VAL A 185 7.70 1.80 -18.35
CA VAL A 185 7.07 2.18 -17.08
C VAL A 185 7.04 0.99 -16.11
N PHE A 186 6.91 1.28 -14.83
CA PHE A 186 6.53 0.31 -13.81
C PHE A 186 5.02 0.31 -13.65
N GLN A 187 4.39 -0.83 -13.93
CA GLN A 187 3.01 -1.10 -13.57
C GLN A 187 2.96 -1.62 -12.13
N VAL A 188 2.27 -0.88 -11.28
CA VAL A 188 2.08 -1.21 -9.86
C VAL A 188 0.63 -1.63 -9.65
N THR A 189 0.43 -2.80 -9.07
CA THR A 189 -0.88 -3.30 -8.62
C THR A 189 -0.82 -3.57 -7.13
N LEU A 190 -1.71 -2.93 -6.38
CA LEU A 190 -1.83 -3.07 -4.94
C LEU A 190 -3.26 -3.49 -4.62
N GLN A 191 -3.41 -4.60 -3.91
CA GLN A 191 -4.70 -5.05 -3.41
C GLN A 191 -4.67 -5.12 -1.88
N LEU A 192 -5.53 -4.33 -1.25
CA LEU A 192 -5.74 -4.37 0.20
C LEU A 192 -7.07 -5.04 0.53
N GLY A 193 -7.11 -5.71 1.67
CA GLY A 193 -8.29 -6.44 2.12
C GLY A 193 -8.65 -6.21 3.57
N GLU A 194 -9.91 -6.45 3.89
CA GLU A 194 -10.40 -6.55 5.26
C GLU A 194 -11.32 -7.76 5.37
N ILE A 195 -10.99 -8.68 6.28
CA ILE A 195 -11.80 -9.86 6.55
C ILE A 195 -12.56 -9.62 7.85
N ARG A 196 -13.88 -9.56 7.78
CA ARG A 196 -14.71 -9.44 8.97
C ARG A 196 -14.78 -10.77 9.70
N SER A 197 -14.66 -10.71 11.02
CA SER A 197 -14.90 -11.85 11.90
C SER A 197 -16.40 -12.13 11.99
N THR A 198 -16.99 -12.75 10.96
CA THR A 198 -18.20 -13.55 11.17
C THR A 198 -17.83 -14.85 11.89
N PRO A 199 -18.74 -15.50 12.63
CA PRO A 199 -18.44 -16.79 13.27
C PRO A 199 -17.92 -17.86 12.29
N GLN A 200 -18.20 -17.73 10.99
CA GLN A 200 -17.61 -18.54 9.92
C GLN A 200 -16.19 -18.09 9.50
N ALA A 201 -15.80 -16.83 9.65
CA ALA A 201 -14.47 -16.32 9.34
C ALA A 201 -13.41 -16.71 10.40
N GLN A 202 -13.83 -17.17 11.59
CA GLN A 202 -12.92 -17.81 12.56
C GLN A 202 -12.40 -19.18 12.09
N ALA A 203 -12.99 -19.75 11.03
CA ALA A 203 -12.47 -20.94 10.35
C ALA A 203 -11.53 -20.60 9.17
N ALA A 204 -11.14 -19.34 9.01
CA ALA A 204 -10.14 -18.97 8.01
C ALA A 204 -8.79 -19.64 8.33
N PRO A 205 -8.06 -20.12 7.30
CA PRO A 205 -6.82 -20.84 7.51
C PRO A 205 -5.83 -19.97 8.31
N SER A 206 -5.13 -20.59 9.26
CA SER A 206 -4.07 -19.96 10.05
C SER A 206 -2.86 -19.49 9.21
N ARG A 207 -2.87 -19.77 7.90
CA ARG A 207 -1.89 -19.31 6.91
C ARG A 207 -2.45 -18.15 6.08
N PRO A 208 -1.67 -17.08 5.87
CA PRO A 208 -2.05 -16.05 4.92
C PRO A 208 -2.07 -16.66 3.51
N ALA A 209 -3.16 -16.44 2.81
CA ALA A 209 -3.38 -16.91 1.44
C ALA A 209 -4.09 -15.80 0.66
N LEU A 210 -3.94 -15.79 -0.66
CA LEU A 210 -4.69 -14.88 -1.52
C LEU A 210 -6.19 -15.07 -1.28
N VAL A 211 -6.81 -14.05 -0.71
CA VAL A 211 -8.23 -14.04 -0.41
C VAL A 211 -8.97 -13.66 -1.68
N THR A 212 -9.96 -14.46 -2.06
CA THR A 212 -10.82 -14.19 -3.21
C THR A 212 -12.04 -13.34 -2.82
N THR A 213 -12.63 -12.64 -3.81
CA THR A 213 -13.68 -11.61 -3.68
C THR A 213 -15.07 -12.15 -3.28
N ASP A 214 -15.12 -13.14 -2.40
CA ASP A 214 -16.39 -13.68 -1.92
C ASP A 214 -16.99 -12.76 -0.84
N ARG A 215 -17.77 -11.77 -1.29
CA ARG A 215 -18.46 -10.80 -0.43
C ARG A 215 -19.39 -11.47 0.58
N THR A 216 -19.87 -12.68 0.31
CA THR A 216 -20.74 -13.43 1.24
C THR A 216 -20.00 -13.86 2.51
N LYS A 217 -18.66 -13.93 2.45
CA LYS A 217 -17.79 -14.23 3.59
C LYS A 217 -17.33 -13.00 4.37
N GLY A 218 -17.90 -11.82 4.10
CA GLY A 218 -17.54 -10.58 4.78
C GLY A 218 -16.13 -10.07 4.40
N VAL A 219 -15.64 -10.44 3.22
CA VAL A 219 -14.36 -9.98 2.68
C VAL A 219 -14.60 -8.71 1.86
N LEU A 220 -13.91 -7.64 2.23
CA LEU A 220 -13.79 -6.43 1.46
C LEU A 220 -12.40 -6.41 0.81
N LEU A 221 -12.32 -6.24 -0.51
CA LEU A 221 -11.07 -6.03 -1.23
C LEU A 221 -11.14 -4.71 -1.98
N ALA A 222 -10.03 -3.99 -2.02
CA ALA A 222 -9.87 -2.80 -2.85
C ALA A 222 -8.61 -2.92 -3.69
N ASP A 223 -8.81 -2.74 -4.99
CA ASP A 223 -7.78 -2.86 -6.02
C ASP A 223 -7.32 -1.47 -6.44
N PHE A 224 -6.01 -1.26 -6.47
CA PHE A 224 -5.38 -0.02 -6.88
C PHE A 224 -4.33 -0.30 -7.93
N PHE A 225 -4.29 0.57 -8.92
CA PHE A 225 -3.37 0.50 -10.03
C PHE A 225 -2.67 1.84 -10.19
N ASP A 226 -1.38 1.79 -10.48
CA ASP A 226 -0.59 2.97 -10.80
C ASP A 226 0.44 2.63 -11.88
N VAL A 227 0.82 3.63 -12.65
CA VAL A 227 1.82 3.53 -13.72
C VAL A 227 2.86 4.60 -13.47
N VAL A 228 4.07 4.15 -13.16
CA VAL A 228 5.16 5.03 -12.72
C VAL A 228 6.28 4.97 -13.72
N SER A 229 6.80 6.12 -14.14
CA SER A 229 8.01 6.16 -14.93
C SER A 229 9.15 6.76 -14.11
N SER A 230 10.30 6.08 -14.11
CA SER A 230 11.50 6.58 -13.45
C SER A 230 12.01 7.80 -14.21
N GLU A 231 12.15 8.93 -13.52
CA GLU A 231 12.69 10.16 -14.11
C GLU A 231 14.13 9.95 -14.58
N PHE A 232 14.92 9.18 -13.81
CA PHE A 232 16.28 8.84 -14.18
C PHE A 232 16.34 7.96 -15.44
N PHE A 233 15.52 6.90 -15.50
CA PHE A 233 15.46 6.05 -16.70
C PHE A 233 15.00 6.84 -17.94
N GLN A 234 13.94 7.65 -17.82
CA GLN A 234 13.47 8.47 -18.93
C GLN A 234 14.52 9.45 -19.42
N ALA A 235 15.22 10.13 -18.51
CA ALA A 235 16.29 11.04 -18.86
C ALA A 235 17.39 10.30 -19.64
N MET A 236 17.82 9.12 -19.17
CA MET A 236 18.84 8.33 -19.88
C MET A 236 18.38 7.76 -21.22
N TRP A 237 17.12 7.34 -21.33
CA TRP A 237 16.60 6.66 -22.52
C TRP A 237 16.26 7.64 -23.64
N ASN A 238 15.71 8.80 -23.31
CA ASN A 238 15.21 9.76 -24.30
C ASN A 238 16.25 10.81 -24.73
N GLN A 239 17.35 10.97 -24.00
CA GLN A 239 18.36 11.96 -24.31
C GLN A 239 19.68 11.26 -24.69
N GLU A 240 20.00 11.26 -25.98
CA GLU A 240 21.25 10.68 -26.51
C GLU A 240 22.52 11.35 -25.94
N CYS A 241 22.39 12.59 -25.47
CA CYS A 241 23.49 13.43 -25.01
C CYS A 241 23.58 13.58 -23.48
N VAL A 242 22.90 12.76 -22.66
CA VAL A 242 23.15 12.78 -21.21
C VAL A 242 24.60 12.38 -20.99
N ASN A 243 25.43 13.38 -20.68
CA ASN A 243 26.85 13.17 -20.50
C ASN A 243 27.05 12.34 -19.22
N ARG A 244 27.43 11.07 -19.41
CA ARG A 244 27.85 10.14 -18.36
C ARG A 244 29.25 10.53 -17.88
N ASN A 245 29.41 11.76 -17.40
CA ASN A 245 30.67 12.30 -16.93
C ASN A 245 30.84 12.11 -15.42
N TRP A 246 32.01 12.49 -14.91
CA TRP A 246 32.38 12.36 -13.50
C TRP A 246 31.44 13.09 -12.52
N HIS A 247 30.56 13.97 -13.01
CA HIS A 247 29.58 14.70 -12.19
C HIS A 247 28.20 14.01 -12.12
N THR A 248 28.03 12.86 -12.79
CA THR A 248 26.77 12.09 -12.81
C THR A 248 26.91 10.67 -12.26
N VAL A 249 28.07 10.33 -11.68
CA VAL A 249 28.30 9.01 -11.05
C VAL A 249 27.30 8.82 -9.91
N ILE A 250 26.55 7.74 -9.95
CA ILE A 250 25.67 7.34 -8.85
C ILE A 250 26.41 6.31 -8.02
N ARG A 251 26.38 6.47 -6.70
CA ARG A 251 26.98 5.50 -5.78
C ARG A 251 25.90 4.88 -4.91
N THR A 252 25.86 3.56 -4.91
CA THR A 252 24.93 2.76 -4.11
C THR A 252 25.57 2.35 -2.76
N PRO A 253 24.76 1.89 -1.76
CA PRO A 253 25.24 1.50 -0.43
C PRO A 253 26.04 0.19 -0.37
#